data_AF-A0A928HK03-F1
#
_entry.id   AF-A0A928HK03-F1
#
_cell.length_a   1.000
_cell.length_b   1.000
_cell.length_c   1.000
_cell.angle_alpha   90.00
_cell.angle_beta   90.00
_cell.angle_gamma   90.00
#
_symmetry.space_group_name_H-M   'P 1'
#
loop_
_entity.id
_entity.type
_entity.pdbx_description
1 polymer ?
#
loop_
_entity_poly.entity_id
_entity_poly.type
_entity_poly.pdbx_seq_one_letter_code
_entity_poly.pdbx_strand_id
1 'polypeptide(L)'
;MKKIILIMVAVAALFCVTSCTQNQRARRFGGEMTVRLERGQKLLMATWKDDNLFYLTEPMEENYTPKKKTFQESSSYGILQTKVIFIECK
;
A
#
# COMPACT_ATOMS: atom_id res chain seq x y z
N MET A 1 -14.16 -22.69 33.34
CA MET A 1 -14.95 -21.62 32.69
C MET A 1 -14.17 -20.32 32.51
N LYS A 2 -13.62 -19.69 33.57
CA LYS A 2 -12.85 -18.43 33.46
C LYS A 2 -11.65 -18.50 32.48
N LYS A 3 -10.89 -19.61 32.49
CA LYS A 3 -9.77 -19.84 31.55
C LYS A 3 -10.21 -19.97 30.08
N ILE A 4 -11.38 -20.56 29.83
CA ILE A 4 -11.94 -20.72 28.48
C ILE A 4 -12.43 -19.38 27.93
N ILE A 5 -13.05 -18.55 28.78
CA ILE A 5 -13.47 -17.19 28.42
C ILE A 5 -12.24 -16.33 28.09
N LEU A 6 -11.17 -16.42 28.89
CA LEU A 6 -9.90 -15.72 28.62
C LEU A 6 -9.28 -16.13 27.27
N ILE A 7 -9.32 -17.43 26.94
CA ILE A 7 -8.83 -17.93 25.66
C ILE A 7 -9.71 -17.42 24.50
N MET A 8 -11.04 -17.44 24.64
CA MET A 8 -11.92 -16.88 23.60
C MET A 8 -11.69 -15.38 23.37
N VAL A 9 -11.51 -14.60 24.44
CA VAL A 9 -11.23 -13.16 24.34
C VAL A 9 -9.86 -12.91 23.67
N ALA A 10 -8.85 -13.69 24.01
CA ALA A 10 -7.53 -13.59 23.39
C ALA A 10 -7.57 -13.96 21.89
N VAL A 11 -8.32 -14.99 21.52
CA VAL A 11 -8.51 -15.40 20.13
C VAL A 11 -9.30 -14.34 19.34
N ALA A 12 -10.37 -13.78 19.92
CA ALA A 12 -11.15 -12.71 19.29
C ALA A 12 -10.32 -11.45 19.07
N ALA A 13 -9.48 -11.06 20.03
CA ALA A 13 -8.56 -9.93 19.90
C ALA A 13 -7.51 -10.16 18.79
N LEU A 14 -7.05 -11.41 18.61
CA LEU A 14 -6.10 -11.79 17.57
C LEU A 14 -6.73 -11.68 16.16
N PHE A 15 -8.02 -11.96 16.01
CA PHE A 15 -8.73 -11.78 14.73
C PHE A 15 -8.98 -10.30 14.39
N CYS A 16 -9.08 -9.41 15.38
CA CYS A 16 -9.24 -7.98 15.14
C CYS A 16 -7.99 -7.30 14.57
N VAL A 17 -6.78 -7.85 14.79
CA VAL A 17 -5.53 -7.27 14.29
C VAL A 17 -5.13 -7.76 12.89
N THR A 18 -5.77 -8.81 12.36
CA THR A 18 -5.47 -9.37 11.03
C THR A 18 -6.27 -8.74 9.89
N SER A 19 -7.24 -7.86 10.18
CA SER A 19 -8.10 -7.24 9.16
C SER A 19 -7.52 -5.97 8.52
N CYS A 20 -6.34 -5.51 8.95
CA CYS A 20 -5.68 -4.37 8.32
C CYS A 20 -5.10 -4.78 6.96
N THR A 21 -5.64 -4.22 5.87
CA THR A 21 -5.07 -4.45 4.54
C THR A 21 -3.68 -3.83 4.42
N GLN A 22 -2.86 -4.30 3.47
CA GLN A 22 -1.52 -3.74 3.24
C GLN A 22 -1.58 -2.24 2.93
N ASN A 23 -2.63 -1.78 2.25
CA ASN A 23 -2.89 -0.38 1.96
C ASN A 23 -3.20 0.42 3.23
N GLN A 24 -4.05 -0.11 4.12
CA GLN A 24 -4.32 0.50 5.43
C GLN A 24 -3.06 0.61 6.27
N ARG A 25 -2.21 -0.42 6.25
CA ARG A 25 -0.96 -0.41 7.00
C ARG A 25 -0.02 0.68 6.47
N ALA A 26 0.23 0.69 5.16
CA ALA A 26 1.10 1.67 4.53
C ALA A 26 0.62 3.10 4.75
N ARG A 27 -0.70 3.35 4.60
CA ARG A 27 -1.27 4.69 4.70
C ARG A 27 -1.39 5.21 6.13
N ARG A 28 -1.82 4.37 7.08
CA ARG A 28 -2.12 4.80 8.47
C ARG A 28 -0.97 4.65 9.45
N PHE A 29 -0.01 3.79 9.16
CA PHE A 29 1.16 3.57 10.02
C PHE A 29 2.48 3.93 9.32
N GLY A 30 2.39 4.46 8.09
CA GLY A 30 3.53 4.76 7.25
C GLY A 30 4.21 3.49 6.72
N GLY A 31 5.38 3.67 6.15
CA GLY A 31 6.22 2.59 5.64
C GLY A 31 6.25 2.51 4.12
N GLU A 32 6.95 1.50 3.63
CA GLU A 32 7.21 1.30 2.21
C GLU A 32 6.40 0.13 1.65
N MET A 33 5.75 0.34 0.50
CA MET A 33 5.15 -0.74 -0.28
C MET A 33 5.61 -0.68 -1.73
N THR A 34 5.66 -1.84 -2.37
CA THR A 34 6.01 -1.96 -3.79
C THR A 34 4.81 -2.46 -4.57
N VAL A 35 4.51 -1.82 -5.69
CA VAL A 35 3.48 -2.22 -6.66
C VAL A 35 4.17 -2.55 -7.97
N ARG A 36 4.02 -3.79 -8.45
CA ARG A 36 4.45 -4.16 -9.80
C ARG A 36 3.29 -3.93 -10.74
N LEU A 37 3.48 -3.09 -11.75
CA LEU A 37 2.45 -2.86 -12.76
C LEU A 37 2.36 -4.04 -13.72
N GLU A 38 1.22 -4.13 -14.38
CA GLU A 38 1.02 -5.05 -15.49
C GLU A 38 2.04 -4.79 -16.61
N ARG A 39 2.38 -5.85 -17.36
CA ARG A 39 3.35 -5.77 -18.44
C ARG A 39 2.85 -4.81 -19.53
N GLY A 40 3.75 -3.95 -20.01
CA GLY A 40 3.43 -2.94 -21.01
C GLY A 40 2.64 -1.75 -20.47
N GLN A 41 2.48 -1.57 -19.15
CA GLN A 41 1.83 -0.40 -18.56
C GLN A 41 2.84 0.53 -17.88
N LYS A 42 2.74 1.84 -18.15
CA LYS A 42 3.47 2.90 -17.43
C LYS A 42 2.54 3.62 -16.45
N LEU A 43 3.08 4.04 -15.30
CA LEU A 43 2.34 4.81 -14.30
C LEU A 43 2.27 6.28 -14.72
N LEU A 44 1.08 6.87 -14.70
CA LEU A 44 0.89 8.31 -14.91
C LEU A 44 0.85 9.07 -13.59
N MET A 45 -0.07 8.67 -12.72
CA MET A 45 -0.28 9.31 -11.43
C MET A 45 -0.78 8.30 -10.40
N ALA A 46 -0.54 8.59 -9.13
CA ALA A 46 -1.09 7.86 -8.00
C ALA A 46 -1.63 8.86 -6.98
N THR A 47 -2.66 8.45 -6.24
CA THR A 47 -3.23 9.20 -5.13
C THR A 47 -3.84 8.26 -4.10
N TRP A 48 -4.09 8.78 -2.91
CA TRP A 48 -4.82 8.08 -1.87
C TRP A 48 -6.24 8.66 -1.74
N LYS A 49 -7.23 7.80 -1.61
CA LYS A 49 -8.56 8.16 -1.13
C LYS A 49 -8.86 7.30 0.09
N ASP A 50 -8.91 7.92 1.25
CA ASP A 50 -8.96 7.24 2.55
C ASP A 50 -7.78 6.26 2.68
N ASP A 51 -8.08 4.97 2.82
CA ASP A 51 -7.09 3.89 2.90
C ASP A 51 -6.82 3.20 1.56
N ASN A 52 -7.42 3.68 0.47
CA ASN A 52 -7.34 3.05 -0.83
C ASN A 52 -6.35 3.77 -1.73
N LEU A 53 -5.40 3.01 -2.29
CA LEU A 53 -4.45 3.50 -3.27
C LEU A 53 -5.10 3.47 -4.66
N PHE A 54 -5.23 4.62 -5.29
CA PHE A 54 -5.67 4.76 -6.67
C PHE A 54 -4.48 5.15 -7.53
N TYR A 55 -4.37 4.56 -8.71
CA TYR A 55 -3.34 4.92 -9.67
C TYR A 55 -3.86 4.76 -11.09
N LEU A 56 -3.42 5.68 -11.94
CA LEU A 56 -3.72 5.69 -13.36
C LEU A 56 -2.51 5.15 -14.11
N THR A 57 -2.75 4.20 -15.01
CA THR A 57 -1.75 3.68 -15.93
C THR A 57 -2.17 3.94 -17.37
N GLU A 58 -1.21 3.84 -18.27
CA GLU A 58 -1.45 3.79 -19.71
C GLU A 58 -0.50 2.79 -20.37
N PRO A 59 -0.83 2.27 -21.57
CA PRO A 59 0.08 1.46 -22.35
C PRO A 59 1.42 2.18 -22.62
N MET A 60 2.50 1.42 -22.59
CA MET A 60 3.83 1.89 -22.98
C MET A 60 3.89 2.08 -24.50
N GLU A 61 4.47 3.19 -24.93
CA GLU A 61 4.88 3.38 -26.32
C GLU A 61 6.06 2.45 -26.66
N GLU A 62 6.25 2.15 -27.95
CA GLU A 62 7.23 1.16 -28.43
C GLU A 62 8.66 1.45 -27.93
N ASN A 63 9.06 2.72 -27.91
CA ASN A 63 10.37 3.19 -27.48
C ASN A 63 10.44 3.56 -25.98
N TYR A 64 9.37 3.37 -25.21
CA TYR A 64 9.35 3.70 -23.79
C TYR A 64 10.33 2.82 -23.00
N THR A 65 11.05 3.36 -22.02
CA THR A 65 11.87 2.53 -21.12
C THR A 65 11.21 2.46 -19.75
N PRO A 66 10.84 1.26 -19.23
CA PRO A 66 10.23 1.10 -17.91
C PRO A 66 11.07 1.72 -16.80
N LYS A 67 10.40 2.35 -15.84
CA LYS A 67 11.04 3.05 -14.72
C LYS A 67 10.51 2.53 -13.39
N LYS A 68 11.30 2.80 -12.35
CA LYS A 68 10.81 2.78 -10.97
C LYS A 68 10.35 4.19 -10.61
N LYS A 69 9.08 4.35 -10.24
CA LYS A 69 8.49 5.64 -9.85
C LYS A 69 8.11 5.60 -8.39
N THR A 70 8.47 6.65 -7.66
CA THR A 70 8.19 6.74 -6.22
C THR A 70 7.07 7.74 -6.00
N PHE A 71 5.99 7.29 -5.40
CA PHE A 71 4.93 8.13 -4.87
C PHE A 71 5.14 8.23 -3.35
N GLN A 72 5.43 9.44 -2.87
CA GLN A 72 5.74 9.67 -1.47
C GLN A 72 4.82 10.73 -0.88
N GLU A 73 4.41 10.50 0.36
CA GLU A 73 3.73 11.49 1.16
C GLU A 73 4.72 12.53 1.71
N SER A 74 4.38 13.80 1.57
CA SER A 74 5.10 14.91 2.22
C SER A 74 4.23 15.48 3.33
N SER A 75 4.51 15.09 4.58
CA SER A 75 3.78 15.51 5.78
C SER A 75 4.57 16.52 6.58
N SER A 76 3.93 17.63 6.98
CA SER A 76 4.56 18.71 7.77
C SER A 76 5.05 18.27 9.15
N TYR A 77 4.48 17.19 9.70
CA TYR A 77 4.87 16.65 11.00
C TYR A 77 5.98 15.59 10.92
N GLY A 78 6.37 15.15 9.71
CA GLY A 78 7.52 14.28 9.45
C GLY A 78 7.46 12.85 10.02
N ILE A 79 6.55 12.55 10.94
CA ILE A 79 6.53 11.31 11.74
C ILE A 79 5.90 10.13 10.98
N LEU A 80 5.00 10.39 10.04
CA LEU A 80 4.39 9.37 9.19
C LEU A 80 4.69 9.68 7.73
N GLN A 81 5.54 8.87 7.11
CA GLN A 81 5.85 8.94 5.69
C GLN A 81 5.44 7.63 5.03
N THR A 82 4.44 7.72 4.16
CA THR A 82 4.06 6.62 3.27
C THR A 82 4.90 6.70 1.99
N LYS A 83 5.55 5.61 1.61
CA LYS A 83 6.26 5.49 0.34
C LYS A 83 5.70 4.32 -0.47
N VAL A 84 5.33 4.59 -1.72
CA VAL A 84 4.92 3.58 -2.69
C VAL A 84 5.90 3.58 -3.85
N ILE A 85 6.53 2.43 -4.10
CA ILE A 85 7.44 2.23 -5.23
C ILE A 85 6.69 1.45 -6.32
N PHE A 86 6.44 2.09 -7.45
CA PHE A 86 5.89 1.46 -8.63
C PHE A 86 7.02 0.95 -9.52
N ILE A 87 6.96 -0.33 -9.89
CA ILE A 87 7.89 -0.98 -10.81
C ILE A 87 7.13 -1.24 -12.12
N GLU A 88 7.52 -0.51 -13.16
CA GLU A 88 7.00 -0.72 -14.51
C GLU A 88 7.70 -1.92 -15.17
N CYS A 89 6.95 -2.73 -15.92
CA CYS A 89 7.43 -3.93 -16.60
C CYS A 89 7.15 -3.84 -18.09
N LYS A 90 8.15 -4.08 -18.95
CA LYS A 90 7.96 -4.38 -20.38
C LYS A 90 7.66 -5.85 -20.55
#